data_AF-A0A934FJR8-F1
#
_entry.id   AF-A0A934FJR8-F1
#
_cell.length_a   1.000
_cell.length_b   1.000
_cell.length_c   1.000
_cell.angle_alpha   90.00
_cell.angle_beta   90.00
_cell.angle_gamma   90.00
#
_symmetry.space_group_name_H-M   'P 1'
#
loop_
_entity.id
_entity.type
_entity.pdbx_description
1 polymer ?
#
loop_
_entity_poly.entity_id
_entity_poly.type
_entity_poly.pdbx_seq_one_letter_code
_entity_poly.pdbx_strand_id
1 'polypeptide(L)'
;MNTKIALAALLLPAALFAAELPKEIPLWHNGAPGSEGKTEKELQVKNAAGDVTSVSRIHNPSLTPYLPAPGKASGCAVLVIPGGGHRVLAIAHEGYNVGEWLRERGIAAFVLKHRLARETNSTY
;
A
#
# COMPACT_ATOMS: atom_id res chain seq x y z
N MET A 1 -21.01 -60.09 -10.19
CA MET A 1 -21.56 -58.88 -9.53
C MET A 1 -20.43 -57.87 -9.52
N ASN A 2 -20.37 -57.00 -10.55
CA ASN A 2 -19.16 -56.23 -10.87
C ASN A 2 -19.40 -54.76 -10.55
N THR A 3 -19.00 -54.33 -9.36
CA THR A 3 -19.11 -52.94 -8.93
C THR A 3 -17.94 -52.14 -9.50
N LYS A 4 -18.20 -51.30 -10.50
CA LYS A 4 -17.22 -50.34 -11.02
C LYS A 4 -17.18 -49.13 -10.07
N ILE A 5 -16.05 -48.90 -9.41
CA ILE A 5 -15.79 -47.69 -8.62
C ILE A 5 -15.35 -46.60 -9.60
N ALA A 6 -16.18 -45.56 -9.79
CA ALA A 6 -15.81 -44.38 -10.55
C ALA A 6 -15.11 -43.38 -9.62
N LEU A 7 -13.85 -43.09 -9.89
CA LEU A 7 -13.07 -42.07 -9.16
C LEU A 7 -13.40 -40.69 -9.76
N ALA A 8 -14.25 -39.91 -9.10
CA ALA A 8 -14.51 -38.53 -9.48
C ALA A 8 -13.35 -37.65 -8.96
N ALA A 9 -12.49 -37.18 -9.87
CA ALA A 9 -11.48 -36.19 -9.55
C ALA A 9 -12.15 -34.83 -9.29
N LEU A 10 -12.18 -34.41 -8.02
CA LEU A 10 -12.73 -33.12 -7.61
C LEU A 10 -11.70 -32.02 -7.93
N LEU A 11 -11.87 -31.34 -9.08
CA LEU A 11 -11.15 -30.11 -9.41
C LEU A 11 -11.66 -28.98 -8.50
N LEU A 12 -10.96 -28.69 -7.41
CA LEU A 12 -11.22 -27.48 -6.63
C LEU A 12 -10.74 -26.25 -7.40
N PRO A 13 -11.58 -25.21 -7.60
CA PRO A 13 -11.11 -23.93 -8.12
C PRO A 13 -10.19 -23.28 -7.10
N ALA A 14 -8.93 -23.04 -7.48
CA ALA A 14 -8.05 -22.17 -6.70
C ALA A 14 -8.54 -20.73 -6.86
N ALA A 15 -9.22 -20.20 -5.85
CA ALA A 15 -9.53 -18.77 -5.79
C ALA A 15 -8.22 -18.00 -5.58
N LEU A 16 -7.77 -17.30 -6.61
CA LEU A 16 -6.74 -16.27 -6.48
C LEU A 16 -7.37 -15.07 -5.76
N PHE A 17 -7.08 -14.93 -4.47
CA PHE A 17 -7.38 -13.70 -3.75
C PHE A 17 -6.34 -12.65 -4.16
N ALA A 18 -6.81 -11.50 -4.64
CA ALA A 18 -5.94 -10.34 -4.78
C ALA A 18 -5.46 -9.92 -3.39
N ALA A 19 -4.17 -9.68 -3.23
CA ALA A 19 -3.63 -9.18 -1.97
C ALA A 19 -4.19 -7.77 -1.71
N GLU A 20 -4.97 -7.62 -0.65
CA GLU A 20 -5.46 -6.31 -0.21
C GLU A 20 -4.31 -5.54 0.44
N LEU A 21 -4.18 -4.26 0.11
CA LEU A 21 -3.18 -3.41 0.73
C LEU A 21 -3.47 -3.29 2.23
N PRO A 22 -2.43 -3.20 3.08
CA PRO A 22 -2.64 -2.94 4.49
C PRO A 22 -3.45 -1.66 4.72
N LYS A 23 -4.30 -1.68 5.75
CA LYS A 23 -5.10 -0.51 6.08
C LYS A 23 -4.21 0.67 6.47
N GLU A 24 -4.42 1.79 5.81
CA GLU A 24 -3.72 3.04 6.11
C GLU A 24 -4.12 3.62 7.47
N ILE A 25 -3.15 4.23 8.14
CA ILE A 25 -3.31 4.94 9.41
C ILE A 25 -3.08 6.43 9.13
N PRO A 26 -4.10 7.30 9.23
CA PRO A 26 -3.91 8.73 9.04
C PRO A 26 -2.98 9.31 10.12
N LEU A 27 -2.11 10.24 9.74
CA LEU A 27 -1.22 10.92 10.69
C LEU A 27 -2.00 11.86 11.63
N TRP A 28 -3.12 12.39 11.16
CA TRP A 28 -4.03 13.23 11.95
C TRP A 28 -5.46 12.72 11.86
N HIS A 29 -6.04 12.43 13.02
CA HIS A 29 -7.41 11.89 13.11
C HIS A 29 -8.48 12.88 12.64
N ASN A 30 -8.24 14.18 12.81
CA ASN A 30 -9.22 15.25 12.53
C ASN A 30 -8.81 16.13 11.33
N GLY A 31 -8.04 15.58 10.39
CA GLY A 31 -7.46 16.32 9.28
C GLY A 31 -6.10 16.94 9.62
N ALA A 32 -5.25 17.03 8.61
CA ALA A 32 -3.89 17.51 8.76
C ALA A 32 -3.83 19.05 8.83
N PRO A 33 -3.11 19.65 9.79
CA PRO A 33 -2.89 21.09 9.81
C PRO A 33 -2.27 21.59 8.50
N GLY A 34 -2.79 22.70 7.97
CA GLY A 34 -2.39 23.25 6.66
C GLY A 34 -3.16 22.66 5.47
N SER A 35 -4.05 21.70 5.71
CA SER A 35 -4.93 21.10 4.70
C SER A 35 -6.40 21.51 4.85
N GLU A 36 -6.68 22.55 5.62
CA GLU A 36 -8.03 23.07 5.86
C GLU A 36 -8.70 23.46 4.53
N GLY A 37 -9.95 23.01 4.35
CA GLY A 37 -10.72 23.27 3.13
C GLY A 37 -10.26 22.49 1.88
N LYS A 38 -9.17 21.71 1.95
CA LYS A 38 -8.70 20.88 0.84
C LYS A 38 -9.39 19.51 0.87
N THR A 39 -10.49 19.39 0.12
CA THR A 39 -11.35 18.18 0.10
C THR A 39 -11.17 17.32 -1.14
N GLU A 40 -10.25 17.67 -2.04
CA GLU A 40 -9.98 16.85 -3.23
C GLU A 40 -9.49 15.45 -2.83
N LYS A 41 -9.93 14.46 -3.61
CA LYS A 41 -9.45 13.09 -3.46
C LYS A 41 -8.02 12.98 -4.00
N GLU A 42 -7.27 12.05 -3.42
CA GLU A 42 -5.99 11.63 -3.97
C GLU A 42 -6.13 11.26 -5.45
N LEU A 43 -5.24 11.79 -6.28
CA LEU A 43 -5.15 11.38 -7.67
C LEU A 43 -4.22 10.17 -7.75
N GLN A 44 -4.78 9.05 -8.18
CA GLN A 44 -4.05 7.79 -8.38
C GLN A 44 -3.84 7.54 -9.87
N VAL A 45 -2.58 7.42 -10.28
CA VAL A 45 -2.23 6.92 -11.62
C VAL A 45 -2.13 5.41 -11.55
N LYS A 46 -2.75 4.71 -12.52
CA LYS A 46 -2.79 3.25 -12.57
C LYS A 46 -2.10 2.72 -13.82
N ASN A 47 -1.47 1.55 -13.72
CA ASN A 47 -0.97 0.81 -14.88
C ASN A 47 -2.12 0.10 -15.62
N ALA A 48 -1.80 -0.63 -16.70
CA ALA A 48 -2.78 -1.40 -17.47
C ALA A 48 -3.45 -2.55 -16.68
N ALA A 49 -2.80 -3.04 -15.62
CA ALA A 49 -3.35 -4.06 -14.71
C ALA A 49 -4.28 -3.46 -13.64
N GLY A 50 -4.38 -2.13 -13.55
CA GLY A 50 -5.20 -1.43 -12.56
C GLY A 50 -4.49 -1.12 -11.25
N ASP A 51 -3.21 -1.45 -11.11
CA ASP A 51 -2.42 -1.16 -9.92
C ASP A 51 -2.04 0.32 -9.87
N VAL A 52 -2.14 0.91 -8.69
CA VAL A 52 -1.71 2.30 -8.45
C VAL A 52 -0.20 2.37 -8.53
N THR A 53 0.33 3.10 -9.49
CA THR A 53 1.78 3.30 -9.67
C THR A 53 2.27 4.56 -8.95
N SER A 54 1.46 5.63 -8.96
CA SER A 54 1.76 6.86 -8.26
C SER A 54 0.53 7.55 -7.70
N VAL A 55 0.75 8.37 -6.67
CA VAL A 55 -0.29 9.12 -5.96
C VAL A 55 0.11 10.60 -5.87
N SER A 56 -0.86 11.49 -6.02
CA SER A 56 -0.72 12.94 -5.79
C SER A 56 -1.98 13.51 -5.14
N ARG A 57 -2.01 14.81 -4.84
CA ARG A 57 -3.11 15.49 -4.11
C ARG A 57 -3.34 14.90 -2.72
N ILE A 58 -2.25 14.59 -2.02
CA ILE A 58 -2.32 14.08 -0.65
C ILE A 58 -2.64 15.27 0.27
N HIS A 59 -3.81 15.24 0.88
CA HIS A 59 -4.25 16.24 1.87
C HIS A 59 -4.45 15.64 3.26
N ASN A 60 -4.54 14.31 3.35
CA ASN A 60 -4.56 13.56 4.59
C ASN A 60 -3.40 12.56 4.60
N PRO A 61 -2.18 12.98 4.98
CA PRO A 61 -1.03 12.09 5.06
C PRO A 61 -1.29 10.88 5.95
N SER A 62 -0.73 9.74 5.56
CA SER A 62 -0.96 8.47 6.24
C SER A 62 0.29 7.59 6.24
N LEU A 63 0.29 6.57 7.11
CA LEU A 63 1.25 5.47 7.12
C LEU A 63 0.52 4.18 6.73
N THR A 64 1.10 3.43 5.80
CA THR A 64 0.67 2.06 5.49
C THR A 64 1.60 1.07 6.19
N PRO A 65 1.13 0.29 7.18
CA PRO A 65 1.97 -0.62 7.93
C PRO A 65 2.17 -1.96 7.22
N TYR A 66 3.42 -2.38 7.07
CA TYR A 66 3.84 -3.67 6.56
C TYR A 66 4.53 -4.43 7.70
N LEU A 67 3.74 -5.20 8.45
CA LEU A 67 4.19 -5.86 9.67
C LEU A 67 4.59 -7.31 9.40
N PRO A 68 5.76 -7.77 9.90
CA PRO A 68 6.16 -9.16 9.82
C PRO A 68 5.12 -10.07 10.44
N ALA A 69 5.05 -11.31 9.95
CA ALA A 69 4.23 -12.32 10.59
C ALA A 69 4.66 -12.53 12.07
N PRO A 70 3.73 -12.88 12.97
CA PRO A 70 4.04 -13.18 14.36
C PRO A 70 5.22 -14.16 14.48
N GLY A 71 6.17 -13.88 15.37
CA GLY A 71 7.37 -14.70 15.57
C GLY A 71 8.50 -14.50 14.55
N LYS A 72 8.30 -13.67 13.51
CA LYS A 72 9.36 -13.31 12.54
C LYS A 72 9.92 -11.91 12.74
N ALA A 73 9.40 -11.15 13.71
CA ALA A 73 9.83 -9.77 13.93
C ALA A 73 11.26 -9.71 14.46
N SER A 74 12.12 -8.99 13.74
CA SER A 74 13.51 -8.69 14.11
C SER A 74 13.63 -7.66 15.24
N GLY A 75 12.55 -6.96 15.57
CA GLY A 75 12.55 -5.80 16.47
C GLY A 75 12.95 -4.48 15.78
N CYS A 76 13.35 -4.50 14.50
CA CYS A 76 13.65 -3.30 13.73
C CYS A 76 12.41 -2.74 13.02
N ALA A 77 12.36 -1.40 12.89
CA ALA A 77 11.36 -0.69 12.10
C ALA A 77 11.99 0.33 11.14
N VAL A 78 11.40 0.49 9.96
CA VAL A 78 11.85 1.40 8.90
C VAL A 78 10.68 2.26 8.42
N LEU A 79 10.90 3.57 8.33
CA LEU A 79 10.01 4.50 7.63
C LEU A 79 10.42 4.57 6.16
N VAL A 80 9.55 4.12 5.26
CA VAL A 80 9.77 4.19 3.82
C VAL A 80 9.14 5.49 3.31
N ILE A 81 9.95 6.34 2.68
CA ILE A 81 9.53 7.63 2.13
C ILE A 81 9.68 7.55 0.61
N PRO A 82 8.58 7.31 -0.14
CA PRO A 82 8.60 7.19 -1.59
C PRO A 82 9.04 8.50 -2.24
N GLY A 83 9.82 8.41 -3.32
CA GLY A 83 10.26 9.56 -4.10
C GLY A 83 9.21 10.06 -5.09
N GLY A 84 9.68 10.70 -6.17
CA GLY A 84 8.84 11.44 -7.13
C GLY A 84 9.00 12.97 -7.05
N GLY A 85 10.07 13.43 -6.40
CA GLY A 85 10.55 14.81 -6.49
C GLY A 85 9.58 15.87 -5.96
N HIS A 86 8.73 15.50 -4.99
CA HIS A 86 7.61 16.29 -4.47
C HIS A 86 6.53 16.66 -5.50
N ARG A 87 6.47 15.98 -6.65
CA ARG A 87 5.41 16.16 -7.65
C ARG A 87 4.37 15.06 -7.62
N VAL A 88 4.83 13.85 -7.33
CA VAL A 88 4.03 12.64 -7.10
C VAL A 88 4.74 11.80 -6.03
N LEU A 89 4.05 10.81 -5.49
CA LEU A 89 4.66 9.69 -4.78
C LEU A 89 4.74 8.51 -5.73
N ALA A 90 5.95 8.01 -5.99
CA ALA A 90 6.21 6.78 -6.72
C ALA A 90 5.83 5.53 -5.87
N ILE A 91 4.57 5.48 -5.45
CA ILE A 91 4.13 4.69 -4.29
C ILE A 91 4.28 3.18 -4.48
N ALA A 92 4.14 2.68 -5.71
CA ALA A 92 4.24 1.25 -5.95
C ALA A 92 5.67 0.74 -5.72
N HIS A 93 6.61 1.19 -6.55
CA HIS A 93 7.95 0.61 -6.57
C HIS A 93 8.88 1.15 -5.49
N GLU A 94 8.69 2.39 -5.03
CA GLU A 94 9.53 2.99 -3.97
C GLU A 94 8.86 2.95 -2.59
N GLY A 95 7.56 2.59 -2.53
CA GLY A 95 6.78 2.45 -1.31
C GLY A 95 6.41 1.01 -1.03
N TYR A 96 5.28 0.56 -1.59
CA TYR A 96 4.65 -0.72 -1.28
C TYR A 96 5.57 -1.92 -1.51
N ASN A 97 6.28 -1.97 -2.65
CA ASN A 97 7.21 -3.06 -2.93
C ASN A 97 8.37 -3.10 -1.92
N VAL A 98 8.83 -1.94 -1.47
CA VAL A 98 9.88 -1.84 -0.43
C VAL A 98 9.33 -2.28 0.92
N GLY A 99 8.10 -1.86 1.27
CA GLY A 99 7.41 -2.26 2.49
C GLY A 99 7.24 -3.79 2.58
N GLU A 100 6.77 -4.41 1.49
CA GLU A 100 6.66 -5.86 1.38
C GLU A 100 8.02 -6.56 1.50
N TRP A 101 9.04 -6.07 0.79
CA TRP A 101 10.39 -6.64 0.85
C TRP A 101 11.00 -6.63 2.26
N LEU A 102 10.77 -5.54 3.01
CA LEU A 102 11.20 -5.40 4.40
C LEU A 102 10.42 -6.34 5.33
N ARG A 103 9.09 -6.41 5.15
CA ARG A 103 8.19 -7.29 5.92
C ARG A 103 8.60 -8.75 5.83
N GLU A 104 8.92 -9.22 4.62
CA GLU A 104 9.39 -10.59 4.37
C GLU A 104 10.69 -10.92 5.10
N ARG A 105 11.50 -9.92 5.42
CA ARG A 105 12.78 -10.04 6.14
C ARG A 105 12.65 -9.81 7.65
N GLY A 106 11.43 -9.76 8.16
CA GLY A 106 11.20 -9.58 9.59
C GLY A 106 11.34 -8.13 10.06
N ILE A 107 11.41 -7.16 9.16
CA ILE A 107 11.51 -5.73 9.50
C ILE A 107 10.12 -5.12 9.35
N ALA A 108 9.64 -4.41 10.38
CA ALA A 108 8.41 -3.64 10.26
C ALA A 108 8.66 -2.43 9.36
N ALA A 109 7.85 -2.25 8.32
CA ALA A 109 7.95 -1.08 7.46
C ALA A 109 6.68 -0.24 7.53
N PHE A 110 6.83 1.07 7.45
CA PHE A 110 5.72 2.01 7.38
C PHE A 110 5.93 2.89 6.16
N VAL A 111 5.07 2.75 5.15
CA VAL A 111 5.15 3.55 3.92
C VAL A 111 4.42 4.87 4.16
N LEU A 112 5.13 5.99 4.03
CA LEU A 112 4.59 7.32 4.24
C LEU A 112 3.96 7.87 2.95
N LYS A 113 2.67 8.17 3.00
CA LYS A 113 2.05 9.12 2.07
C LYS A 113 2.14 10.52 2.64
N HIS A 114 2.99 11.36 2.03
CA HIS A 114 3.20 12.74 2.44
C HIS A 114 2.70 13.76 1.42
N ARG A 115 2.57 15.01 1.87
CA ARG A 115 2.21 16.16 1.02
C ARG A 115 3.33 16.53 0.06
N LEU A 116 2.96 17.13 -1.06
CA LEU A 116 3.84 17.34 -2.21
C LEU A 116 4.02 18.84 -2.47
N ALA A 117 5.12 19.44 -2.00
CA ALA A 117 5.39 20.87 -2.15
C ALA A 117 5.57 21.36 -3.60
N ARG A 118 5.76 20.44 -4.57
CA ARG A 118 6.02 20.78 -5.98
C ARG A 118 4.93 20.27 -6.93
N GLU A 119 3.82 19.75 -6.40
CA GLU A 119 2.64 19.45 -7.23
C GLU A 119 1.99 20.76 -7.71
N THR A 120 1.27 20.68 -8.81
CA THR A 120 0.60 21.86 -9.39
C THR A 120 -0.36 22.48 -8.36
N ASN A 121 -0.24 23.78 -8.12
CA ASN A 121 -1.04 24.53 -7.14
C ASN A 121 -0.85 24.06 -5.67
N SER A 122 0.28 23.43 -5.36
CA SER A 122 0.62 23.15 -3.97
C SER A 122 0.74 24.43 -3.17
N THR A 123 0.21 24.42 -1.95
CA THR A 123 0.33 25.52 -0.98
C THR A 123 0.99 25.03 0.32
N TYR A 124 1.70 23.91 0.23
CA TYR A 124 2.40 23.26 1.32
C TYR A 124 3.89 23.59 1.31
#